data_AF-A0A914S8Z9-F1
#
_entry.id   AF-A0A914S8Z9-F1
#
_cell.length_a   1.000
_cell.length_b   1.000
_cell.length_c   1.000
_cell.angle_alpha   90.00
_cell.angle_beta   90.00
_cell.angle_gamma   90.00
#
_symmetry.space_group_name_H-M   'P 1'
#
loop_
_entity.id
_entity.type
_entity.pdbx_description
1 polymer ?
#
loop_
_entity_poly.entity_id
_entity_poly.type
_entity_poly.pdbx_seq_one_letter_code
_entity_poly.pdbx_strand_id
1 'polypeptide(L)'
;YMLAIPSKTRKRIRRNRKKHRDKVEQFLNSLDIDNSAPKEQNGNSSNGTNSTNGTTTTTSTTNNANNTNNANNTSNTNGANDRDDFSDEAYNHISCFYEELQAGNLGALKHCTVKIVDFGNACYINHHYTEEIQTREYRSPEAILGSPYDTSADIWSAACLIFELVSGDYLFYPEANDYENYDIDDDHIAKMIEILGPMPSRLFREGRRYYDIFDQKGRLLKIKSLSPTSIVELLMDIAGLPGIEAREMSEFLTPMLQYDIRDRATASKCLKSNWLTLCEMRGTKPKRRAHSGNI
;
A
#
# COMPACT_ATOMS: atom_id res chain seq x y z
N TYR A 1 17.54 -32.44 11.20
CA TYR A 1 18.57 -31.89 10.29
C TYR A 1 18.10 -30.52 9.82
N MET A 2 18.87 -29.45 10.07
CA MET A 2 18.55 -28.14 9.51
C MET A 2 18.96 -28.10 8.03
N LEU A 3 18.01 -27.98 7.12
CA LEU A 3 18.28 -27.61 5.73
C LEU A 3 18.43 -26.09 5.68
N ALA A 4 19.66 -25.60 5.52
CA ALA A 4 19.93 -24.17 5.54
C ALA A 4 19.47 -23.51 4.22
N ILE A 5 18.57 -22.53 4.31
CA ILE A 5 18.14 -21.67 3.19
C ILE A 5 19.38 -21.23 2.38
N PRO A 6 19.41 -21.43 1.04
CA PRO A 6 20.56 -21.15 0.21
C PRO A 6 21.14 -19.74 0.41
N SER A 7 22.47 -19.64 0.42
CA SER A 7 23.19 -18.39 0.69
C SER A 7 22.92 -17.29 -0.33
N LYS A 8 22.48 -17.64 -1.55
CA LYS A 8 21.99 -16.71 -2.58
C LYS A 8 20.72 -15.99 -2.11
N THR A 9 19.72 -16.73 -1.62
CA THR A 9 18.44 -16.20 -1.11
C THR A 9 18.67 -15.22 0.06
N ARG A 10 19.50 -15.59 1.04
CA ARG A 10 19.86 -14.71 2.17
C ARG A 10 20.58 -13.42 1.75
N LYS A 11 21.35 -13.45 0.65
CA LYS A 11 21.98 -12.24 0.06
C LYS A 11 21.00 -11.41 -0.78
N ARG A 12 19.98 -12.04 -1.39
CA ARG A 12 18.89 -11.38 -2.13
C ARG A 12 17.95 -10.62 -1.18
N ILE A 13 17.48 -11.27 -0.12
CA ILE A 13 16.66 -10.65 0.95
C ILE A 13 17.34 -9.38 1.51
N ARG A 14 18.64 -9.46 1.85
CA ARG A 14 19.39 -8.27 2.31
C ARG A 14 19.51 -7.14 1.28
N ARG A 15 19.44 -7.43 -0.02
CA ARG A 15 19.41 -6.41 -1.09
C ARG A 15 18.01 -5.85 -1.29
N ASN A 16 16.96 -6.66 -1.17
CA ASN A 16 15.57 -6.21 -1.25
C ASN A 16 15.20 -5.31 -0.07
N ARG A 17 15.57 -5.69 1.16
CA ARG A 17 15.39 -4.83 2.35
C ARG A 17 16.14 -3.50 2.24
N LYS A 18 17.29 -3.45 1.55
CA LYS A 18 17.90 -2.17 1.17
C LYS A 18 17.06 -1.44 0.11
N LYS A 19 16.70 -2.07 -1.02
CA LYS A 19 15.86 -1.44 -2.07
C LYS A 19 14.53 -0.89 -1.53
N HIS A 20 13.89 -1.58 -0.59
CA HIS A 20 12.66 -1.10 0.06
C HIS A 20 12.94 0.15 0.90
N ARG A 21 14.00 0.14 1.73
CA ARG A 21 14.43 1.34 2.47
C ARG A 21 14.76 2.48 1.50
N ASP A 22 15.56 2.23 0.47
CA ASP A 22 15.95 3.21 -0.54
C ASP A 22 14.71 3.78 -1.27
N LYS A 23 13.68 2.94 -1.56
CA LYS A 23 12.38 3.38 -2.10
C LYS A 23 11.57 4.24 -1.13
N VAL A 24 11.51 3.88 0.16
CA VAL A 24 10.79 4.67 1.17
C VAL A 24 11.49 6.01 1.41
N GLU A 25 12.82 6.01 1.51
CA GLU A 25 13.61 7.25 1.56
C GLU A 25 13.43 8.07 0.27
N GLN A 26 13.36 7.45 -0.92
CA GLN A 26 13.08 8.17 -2.17
C GLN A 26 11.65 8.74 -2.22
N PHE A 27 10.65 8.03 -1.69
CA PHE A 27 9.28 8.52 -1.59
C PHE A 27 9.20 9.72 -0.65
N LEU A 28 9.78 9.62 0.56
CA LEU A 28 9.87 10.75 1.51
C LEU A 28 10.61 11.95 0.91
N ASN A 29 11.78 11.73 0.30
CA ASN A 29 12.53 12.79 -0.39
C ASN A 29 11.77 13.40 -1.60
N SER A 30 10.78 12.71 -2.17
CA SER A 30 9.93 13.26 -3.24
C SER A 30 8.77 14.12 -2.72
N LEU A 31 8.55 14.14 -1.41
CA LEU A 31 7.56 14.97 -0.72
C LEU A 31 8.17 16.26 -0.13
N ASP A 32 9.47 16.26 0.17
CA ASP A 32 10.20 17.45 0.64
C ASP A 32 10.42 18.54 -0.45
N ILE A 33 10.26 18.20 -1.74
CA ILE A 33 10.51 19.10 -2.86
C ILE A 33 9.27 19.93 -3.22
N ASP A 34 8.84 20.79 -2.29
CA ASP A 34 8.18 22.07 -2.66
C ASP A 34 8.19 23.16 -1.55
N ASN A 35 8.81 22.91 -0.39
CA ASN A 35 8.87 23.88 0.73
C ASN A 35 10.26 24.52 0.91
N SER A 36 10.72 25.29 -0.08
CA SER A 36 11.92 26.14 0.04
C SER A 36 11.66 27.61 -0.33
N ALA A 37 10.96 28.31 0.57
CA ALA A 37 10.78 29.76 0.47
C ALA A 37 12.13 30.53 0.52
N PRO A 38 12.24 31.72 -0.09
CA PRO A 38 13.54 32.40 -0.27
C PRO A 38 14.15 32.87 1.07
N LYS A 39 15.46 32.69 1.22
CA LYS A 39 16.20 33.26 2.35
C LYS A 39 16.41 34.75 2.17
N GLU A 40 15.85 35.55 3.09
CA GLU A 40 16.27 36.94 3.26
C GLU A 40 17.76 37.01 3.60
N GLN A 41 18.49 37.91 2.93
CA GLN A 41 19.82 38.36 3.36
C GLN A 41 19.72 39.83 3.74
N ASN A 42 20.24 40.21 4.91
CA ASN A 42 20.12 41.57 5.43
C ASN A 42 21.47 42.06 5.99
N GLY A 43 21.89 43.27 5.60
CA GLY A 43 23.14 43.95 6.00
C GLY A 43 24.40 43.47 5.25
N ASN A 44 25.03 44.27 4.38
CA ASN A 44 25.72 45.48 4.85
C ASN A 44 26.02 46.53 3.76
N SER A 45 25.89 47.80 4.17
CA SER A 45 26.62 49.02 3.75
C SER A 45 26.88 49.42 2.28
N SER A 46 26.32 50.60 1.95
CA SER A 46 26.95 51.75 1.27
C SER A 46 27.44 51.64 -0.19
N ASN A 47 26.75 52.32 -1.12
CA ASN A 47 27.12 53.67 -1.61
C ASN A 47 26.21 54.13 -2.78
N GLY A 48 26.23 55.43 -3.11
CA GLY A 48 25.96 55.91 -4.48
C GLY A 48 24.59 56.55 -4.76
N THR A 49 24.57 57.87 -4.69
CA THR A 49 23.58 58.81 -5.27
C THR A 49 23.26 58.60 -6.77
N ASN A 50 21.98 58.69 -7.22
CA ASN A 50 21.46 59.78 -8.11
C ASN A 50 20.08 59.57 -8.78
N SER A 51 19.17 60.52 -8.57
CA SER A 51 18.33 61.29 -9.53
C SER A 51 17.29 60.71 -10.54
N THR A 52 16.26 61.55 -10.77
CA THR A 52 15.47 61.86 -12.01
C THR A 52 14.28 61.03 -12.55
N ASN A 53 13.07 61.62 -12.38
CA ASN A 53 12.07 62.07 -13.41
C ASN A 53 11.06 61.14 -14.14
N GLY A 54 9.84 61.71 -14.41
CA GLY A 54 8.75 61.22 -15.30
C GLY A 54 7.55 60.60 -14.52
N THR A 55 6.26 61.00 -14.60
CA THR A 55 5.41 61.75 -15.58
C THR A 55 5.22 60.97 -16.90
N THR A 56 4.02 60.62 -17.40
CA THR A 56 2.81 61.47 -17.60
C THR A 56 1.50 60.66 -17.86
N THR A 57 0.35 61.24 -17.49
CA THR A 57 -1.06 61.20 -17.99
C THR A 57 -1.36 60.45 -19.33
N THR A 58 -2.56 59.88 -19.61
CA THR A 58 -3.78 60.58 -20.14
C THR A 58 -5.04 59.67 -20.23
N THR A 59 -6.23 60.26 -20.44
CA THR A 59 -7.59 59.72 -20.14
C THR A 59 -8.52 59.51 -21.37
N SER A 60 -9.49 58.60 -21.25
CA SER A 60 -10.85 58.59 -21.90
C SER A 60 -11.82 57.73 -21.03
N THR A 61 -13.17 57.75 -20.98
CA THR A 61 -14.34 58.28 -21.75
C THR A 61 -14.79 57.49 -23.01
N THR A 62 -16.08 57.34 -23.37
CA THR A 62 -17.36 57.83 -22.79
C THR A 62 -18.58 56.89 -23.04
N ASN A 63 -19.43 56.72 -22.02
CA ASN A 63 -20.92 56.67 -21.98
C ASN A 63 -21.87 55.65 -22.71
N ASN A 64 -22.93 55.33 -21.94
CA ASN A 64 -24.30 54.81 -22.20
C ASN A 64 -24.53 53.28 -22.09
N ALA A 65 -25.22 52.73 -21.07
CA ALA A 65 -26.60 52.97 -20.52
C ALA A 65 -27.70 52.44 -21.46
N ASN A 66 -28.45 51.38 -21.15
CA ASN A 66 -29.37 51.15 -20.02
C ASN A 66 -29.73 49.63 -19.94
N ASN A 67 -30.42 49.00 -18.96
CA ASN A 67 -30.78 49.16 -17.53
C ASN A 67 -31.43 47.78 -17.12
N THR A 68 -31.55 47.26 -15.88
CA THR A 68 -32.47 47.63 -14.77
C THR A 68 -32.19 46.81 -13.49
N ASN A 69 -32.54 47.38 -12.33
CA ASN A 69 -32.93 46.69 -11.07
C ASN A 69 -31.87 46.01 -10.18
N ASN A 70 -30.92 46.83 -9.72
CA ASN A 70 -30.61 47.05 -8.29
C ASN A 70 -31.23 46.09 -7.23
N ALA A 71 -30.36 45.39 -6.49
CA ALA A 71 -30.50 45.17 -5.04
C ALA A 71 -29.12 44.96 -4.40
N ASN A 72 -28.64 45.94 -3.63
CA ASN A 72 -27.31 45.87 -2.99
C ASN A 72 -27.31 44.99 -1.73
N ASN A 73 -26.27 44.16 -1.57
CA ASN A 73 -25.38 44.33 -0.41
C ASN A 73 -24.01 43.66 -0.58
N THR A 74 -22.98 44.30 -0.05
CA THR A 74 -21.58 43.87 -0.20
C THR A 74 -21.17 42.90 0.91
N SER A 75 -20.66 41.74 0.55
CA SER A 75 -19.77 40.92 1.38
C SER A 75 -18.88 40.10 0.45
N ASN A 76 -17.64 40.54 0.30
CA ASN A 76 -16.62 39.92 -0.55
C ASN A 76 -15.70 39.06 0.34
N THR A 77 -14.98 38.10 -0.26
CA THR A 77 -13.95 37.23 0.37
C THR A 77 -14.49 36.29 1.48
N ASN A 78 -14.25 34.97 1.51
CA ASN A 78 -13.23 34.14 0.87
C ASN A 78 -13.83 32.86 0.27
N GLY A 79 -13.28 32.39 -0.85
CA GLY A 79 -13.65 31.14 -1.51
C GLY A 79 -12.41 30.35 -1.92
N ALA A 80 -11.58 30.00 -0.95
CA ALA A 80 -10.36 29.20 -1.09
C ALA A 80 -9.99 28.55 0.27
N ASN A 81 -9.21 27.46 0.22
CA ASN A 81 -8.47 26.73 1.29
C ASN A 81 -8.94 25.29 1.61
N ASP A 82 -10.20 24.89 1.40
CA ASP A 82 -10.73 23.55 1.77
C ASP A 82 -10.11 22.32 1.04
N ARG A 83 -8.99 22.49 0.32
CA ARG A 83 -8.28 21.40 -0.38
C ARG A 83 -6.86 21.14 0.13
N ASP A 84 -6.22 22.14 0.73
CA ASP A 84 -4.80 22.09 1.04
C ASP A 84 -4.56 21.65 2.52
N ASP A 85 -5.49 22.00 3.43
CA ASP A 85 -5.46 21.52 4.83
C ASP A 85 -5.43 19.98 4.95
N PHE A 86 -6.10 19.25 4.05
CA PHE A 86 -6.23 17.79 4.15
C PHE A 86 -4.93 17.05 3.76
N SER A 87 -4.10 17.61 2.88
CA SER A 87 -2.76 17.06 2.63
C SER A 87 -1.84 17.35 3.80
N ASP A 88 -1.85 18.59 4.30
CA ASP A 88 -0.85 19.04 5.26
C ASP A 88 -1.08 18.43 6.65
N GLU A 89 -2.33 18.32 7.12
CA GLU A 89 -2.61 17.61 8.37
C GLU A 89 -2.32 16.10 8.26
N ALA A 90 -2.53 15.50 7.08
CA ALA A 90 -2.17 14.10 6.84
C ALA A 90 -0.64 13.87 6.80
N TYR A 91 0.13 14.75 6.16
CA TYR A 91 1.59 14.66 6.15
C TYR A 91 2.19 14.89 7.53
N ASN A 92 1.69 15.88 8.29
CA ASN A 92 2.13 16.11 9.66
C ASN A 92 1.83 14.89 10.56
N HIS A 93 0.65 14.28 10.44
CA HIS A 93 0.33 13.04 11.14
C HIS A 93 1.25 11.87 10.75
N ILE A 94 1.51 11.65 9.46
CA ILE A 94 2.38 10.57 8.98
C ILE A 94 3.82 10.79 9.44
N SER A 95 4.35 12.02 9.33
CA SER A 95 5.71 12.35 9.72
C SER A 95 5.94 12.16 11.22
N CYS A 96 5.06 12.73 12.05
CA CYS A 96 5.13 12.58 13.51
C CYS A 96 5.02 11.10 13.92
N PHE A 97 4.15 10.32 13.26
CA PHE A 97 4.03 8.89 13.49
C PHE A 97 5.31 8.11 13.11
N TYR A 98 6.01 8.50 12.04
CA TYR A 98 7.33 7.94 11.70
C TYR A 98 8.42 8.31 12.72
N GLU A 99 8.41 9.53 13.26
CA GLU A 99 9.32 9.94 14.33
C GLU A 99 9.08 9.13 15.62
N GLU A 100 7.81 8.96 16.03
CA GLU A 100 7.45 8.14 17.19
C GLU A 100 7.82 6.66 17.00
N LEU A 101 7.67 6.12 15.78
CA LEU A 101 8.13 4.78 15.43
C LEU A 101 9.66 4.65 15.51
N GLN A 102 10.42 5.63 15.00
CA GLN A 102 11.89 5.64 15.09
C GLN A 102 12.38 5.78 16.53
N ALA A 103 11.66 6.54 17.37
CA ALA A 103 11.89 6.62 18.82
C ALA A 103 11.48 5.35 19.59
N GLY A 104 10.89 4.36 18.92
CA GLY A 104 10.43 3.10 19.52
C GLY A 104 9.14 3.22 20.33
N ASN A 105 8.38 4.32 20.19
CA ASN A 105 7.11 4.52 20.88
C ASN A 105 5.96 3.75 20.22
N LEU A 106 5.93 2.43 20.45
CA LEU A 106 4.79 1.57 20.09
C LEU A 106 3.46 1.96 20.80
N GLY A 107 3.45 3.00 21.64
CA GLY A 107 2.22 3.65 22.10
C GLY A 107 1.45 4.35 20.98
N ALA A 108 2.15 5.00 20.05
CA ALA A 108 1.56 5.75 18.93
C ALA A 108 0.68 4.86 18.04
N LEU A 109 1.19 3.69 17.70
CA LEU A 109 0.52 2.66 16.89
C LEU A 109 -0.89 2.28 17.39
N LYS A 110 -1.18 2.45 18.68
CA LYS A 110 -2.48 2.06 19.27
C LYS A 110 -3.66 2.92 18.82
N HIS A 111 -3.40 4.09 18.24
CA HIS A 111 -4.44 5.02 17.79
C HIS A 111 -4.28 5.40 16.30
N CYS A 112 -3.51 4.61 15.53
CA CYS A 112 -3.35 4.82 14.10
C CYS A 112 -4.68 4.65 13.35
N THR A 113 -5.08 5.67 12.59
CA THR A 113 -6.29 5.64 11.76
C THR A 113 -5.91 5.65 10.28
N VAL A 114 -6.10 4.52 9.61
CA VAL A 114 -5.82 4.36 8.17
C VAL A 114 -7.10 4.57 7.37
N LYS A 115 -6.99 5.25 6.22
CA LYS A 115 -8.06 5.41 5.22
C LYS A 115 -7.57 4.89 3.87
N ILE A 116 -8.45 4.22 3.12
CA ILE A 116 -8.17 3.90 1.72
C ILE A 116 -8.29 5.20 0.90
N VAL A 117 -7.29 5.46 0.05
CA VAL A 117 -7.19 6.61 -0.84
C VAL A 117 -6.89 6.13 -2.27
N ASP A 118 -7.00 7.03 -3.24
CA ASP A 118 -6.91 6.76 -4.69
C ASP A 118 -7.90 5.68 -5.19
N PHE A 119 -9.08 6.15 -5.61
CA PHE A 119 -10.08 5.33 -6.30
C PHE A 119 -9.97 5.43 -7.84
N GLY A 120 -8.88 5.97 -8.39
CA GLY A 120 -8.71 6.19 -9.83
C GLY A 120 -8.73 4.91 -10.67
N ASN A 121 -8.39 3.77 -10.07
CA ASN A 121 -8.46 2.44 -10.69
C ASN A 121 -9.63 1.58 -10.16
N ALA A 122 -10.51 2.13 -9.33
CA ALA A 122 -11.66 1.39 -8.79
C ALA A 122 -12.75 1.23 -9.86
N CYS A 123 -13.50 0.12 -9.80
CA CYS A 123 -14.61 -0.15 -10.72
C CYS A 123 -15.85 -0.69 -9.96
N TYR A 124 -16.99 -0.76 -10.64
CA TYR A 124 -18.22 -1.30 -10.07
C TYR A 124 -18.31 -2.80 -10.37
N ILE A 125 -18.85 -3.59 -9.43
CA ILE A 125 -19.03 -5.05 -9.57
C ILE A 125 -19.79 -5.44 -10.86
N ASN A 126 -20.69 -4.57 -11.34
CA ASN A 126 -21.48 -4.79 -12.55
C ASN A 126 -20.91 -4.07 -13.79
N HIS A 127 -19.78 -3.39 -13.68
CA HIS A 127 -19.16 -2.60 -14.75
C HIS A 127 -17.65 -2.43 -14.53
N HIS A 128 -16.88 -3.37 -15.09
CA HIS A 128 -15.41 -3.35 -15.09
C HIS A 128 -14.87 -2.54 -16.27
N TYR A 129 -13.88 -1.67 -16.03
CA TYR A 129 -13.26 -0.83 -17.05
C TYR A 129 -12.08 -1.50 -17.78
N THR A 130 -11.42 -2.46 -17.11
CA THR A 130 -10.25 -3.20 -17.59
C THR A 130 -10.23 -4.59 -16.99
N GLU A 131 -9.57 -5.52 -17.68
CA GLU A 131 -9.29 -6.87 -17.18
C GLU A 131 -7.87 -7.01 -16.62
N GLU A 132 -6.95 -6.09 -16.94
CA GLU A 132 -5.70 -5.96 -16.19
C GLU A 132 -5.95 -5.04 -14.98
N ILE A 133 -5.93 -5.65 -13.80
CA ILE A 133 -6.10 -5.00 -12.49
C ILE A 133 -4.96 -5.37 -11.55
N GLN A 134 -4.86 -4.66 -10.42
CA GLN A 134 -3.92 -4.88 -9.31
C GLN A 134 -2.43 -4.69 -9.67
N THR A 135 -1.68 -4.14 -8.72
CA THR A 135 -0.21 -4.08 -8.78
C THR A 135 0.40 -5.49 -8.69
N ARG A 136 1.51 -5.71 -9.40
CA ARG A 136 2.10 -7.03 -9.73
C ARG A 136 2.17 -8.01 -8.54
N GLU A 137 2.69 -7.60 -7.40
CA GLU A 137 2.94 -8.43 -6.21
C GLU A 137 1.68 -8.74 -5.38
N TYR A 138 0.59 -8.01 -5.64
CA TYR A 138 -0.70 -8.12 -4.96
C TYR A 138 -1.80 -8.70 -5.86
N ARG A 139 -1.43 -9.09 -7.09
CA ARG A 139 -2.35 -9.54 -8.14
C ARG A 139 -2.88 -10.94 -7.87
N SER A 140 -4.18 -11.11 -8.04
CA SER A 140 -4.93 -12.34 -7.81
C SER A 140 -4.71 -13.38 -8.92
N PRO A 141 -4.89 -14.69 -8.65
CA PRO A 141 -4.75 -15.73 -9.66
C PRO A 141 -5.77 -15.59 -10.80
N GLU A 142 -6.99 -15.16 -10.50
CA GLU A 142 -8.02 -14.87 -11.52
C GLU A 142 -7.59 -13.72 -12.46
N ALA A 143 -7.00 -12.64 -11.94
CA ALA A 143 -6.50 -11.53 -12.75
C ALA A 143 -5.29 -11.92 -13.62
N ILE A 144 -4.38 -12.77 -13.11
CA ILE A 144 -3.24 -13.29 -13.89
C ILE A 144 -3.71 -14.19 -15.03
N LEU A 145 -4.65 -15.09 -14.75
CA LEU A 145 -5.12 -16.09 -15.71
C LEU A 145 -6.20 -15.56 -16.66
N GLY A 146 -6.65 -14.31 -16.48
CA GLY A 146 -7.71 -13.70 -17.30
C GLY A 146 -9.06 -14.39 -17.11
N SER A 147 -9.39 -14.72 -15.86
CA SER A 147 -10.70 -15.24 -15.42
C SER A 147 -11.55 -14.11 -14.83
N PRO A 148 -12.88 -14.27 -14.70
CA PRO A 148 -13.72 -13.27 -14.03
C PRO A 148 -13.28 -13.01 -12.58
N TYR A 149 -13.22 -11.74 -12.19
CA TYR A 149 -12.90 -11.28 -10.84
C TYR A 149 -14.12 -10.58 -10.19
N ASP A 150 -14.05 -10.38 -8.88
CA ASP A 150 -15.00 -9.56 -8.10
C ASP A 150 -14.29 -8.94 -6.89
N THR A 151 -15.05 -8.45 -5.90
CA THR A 151 -14.52 -7.88 -4.63
C THR A 151 -13.59 -8.81 -3.84
N SER A 152 -13.56 -10.12 -4.14
CA SER A 152 -12.62 -11.05 -3.52
C SER A 152 -11.18 -10.85 -4.01
N ALA A 153 -10.96 -10.16 -5.14
CA ALA A 153 -9.62 -9.77 -5.60
C ALA A 153 -8.94 -8.81 -4.62
N ASP A 154 -9.68 -7.85 -4.06
CA ASP A 154 -9.16 -6.91 -3.05
C ASP A 154 -8.74 -7.63 -1.76
N ILE A 155 -9.44 -8.71 -1.40
CA ILE A 155 -9.10 -9.56 -0.25
C ILE A 155 -7.75 -10.25 -0.46
N TRP A 156 -7.48 -10.71 -1.70
CA TRP A 156 -6.18 -11.29 -2.04
C TRP A 156 -5.06 -10.23 -1.94
N SER A 157 -5.28 -9.03 -2.48
CA SER A 157 -4.34 -7.92 -2.35
C SER A 157 -4.07 -7.54 -0.89
N ALA A 158 -5.12 -7.50 -0.07
CA ALA A 158 -5.01 -7.23 1.37
C ALA A 158 -4.21 -8.32 2.11
N ALA A 159 -4.31 -9.59 1.72
CA ALA A 159 -3.50 -10.66 2.31
C ALA A 159 -2.01 -10.51 1.98
N CYS A 160 -1.67 -10.20 0.73
CA CYS A 160 -0.29 -9.89 0.33
C CYS A 160 0.26 -8.68 1.10
N LEU A 161 -0.52 -7.60 1.22
CA LEU A 161 -0.14 -6.38 1.93
C LEU A 161 0.05 -6.63 3.44
N ILE A 162 -0.83 -7.40 4.09
CA ILE A 162 -0.71 -7.73 5.52
C ILE A 162 0.53 -8.59 5.80
N PHE A 163 0.91 -9.49 4.88
CA PHE A 163 2.17 -10.23 4.97
C PHE A 163 3.39 -9.30 4.81
N GLU A 164 3.35 -8.38 3.83
CA GLU A 164 4.44 -7.41 3.58
C GLU A 164 4.64 -6.47 4.77
N LEU A 165 3.56 -5.91 5.33
CA LEU A 165 3.61 -5.01 6.50
C LEU A 165 4.25 -5.64 7.75
N VAL A 166 4.17 -6.96 7.90
CA VAL A 166 4.76 -7.70 9.04
C VAL A 166 6.17 -8.20 8.76
N SER A 167 6.52 -8.53 7.51
CA SER A 167 7.80 -9.13 7.14
C SER A 167 8.84 -8.15 6.56
N GLY A 168 8.40 -7.11 5.86
CA GLY A 168 9.22 -6.21 5.05
C GLY A 168 9.67 -6.80 3.70
N ASP A 169 9.05 -7.89 3.24
CA ASP A 169 9.26 -8.52 1.93
C ASP A 169 7.89 -9.00 1.37
N TYR A 170 7.70 -9.01 0.05
CA TYR A 170 6.42 -9.43 -0.56
C TYR A 170 6.13 -10.94 -0.36
N LEU A 171 4.85 -11.29 -0.19
CA LEU A 171 4.39 -12.69 -0.15
C LEU A 171 4.68 -13.42 -1.47
N PHE A 172 4.42 -12.75 -2.59
CA PHE A 172 4.77 -13.21 -3.94
C PHE A 172 5.64 -12.15 -4.61
N TYR A 173 6.90 -12.50 -4.89
CA TYR A 173 7.83 -11.66 -5.65
C TYR A 173 8.28 -12.42 -6.91
N PRO A 174 7.52 -12.33 -8.01
CA PRO A 174 7.80 -13.09 -9.22
C PRO A 174 8.92 -12.46 -10.05
N GLU A 175 9.71 -13.30 -10.73
CA GLU A 175 10.74 -12.88 -11.68
C GLU A 175 10.63 -13.67 -13.00
N ALA A 176 10.70 -12.98 -14.14
CA ALA A 176 10.89 -13.63 -15.44
C ALA A 176 12.33 -14.20 -15.55
N ASN A 177 12.50 -15.26 -16.35
CA ASN A 177 13.79 -15.87 -16.60
C ASN A 177 13.92 -16.32 -18.06
N ASP A 178 14.56 -15.48 -18.88
CA ASP A 178 14.77 -15.72 -20.31
C ASP A 178 15.57 -17.02 -20.59
N TYR A 179 16.45 -17.43 -19.67
CA TYR A 179 17.27 -18.64 -19.84
C TYR A 179 16.48 -19.93 -19.57
N GLU A 180 15.53 -19.88 -18.62
CA GLU A 180 14.62 -21.00 -18.33
C GLU A 180 13.29 -20.87 -19.11
N ASN A 181 13.18 -19.86 -19.99
CA ASN A 181 12.08 -19.57 -20.90
C ASN A 181 10.70 -19.50 -20.21
N TYR A 182 10.61 -18.68 -19.15
CA TYR A 182 9.35 -18.32 -18.51
C TYR A 182 9.24 -16.83 -18.21
N ASP A 183 8.01 -16.31 -18.32
CA ASP A 183 7.65 -14.92 -18.04
C ASP A 183 7.35 -14.70 -16.53
N ILE A 184 6.99 -13.47 -16.19
CA ILE A 184 6.73 -13.05 -14.81
C ILE A 184 5.39 -13.60 -14.27
N ASP A 185 4.43 -13.95 -15.12
CA ASP A 185 3.16 -14.57 -14.71
C ASP A 185 3.31 -16.08 -14.49
N ASP A 186 4.15 -16.75 -15.29
CA ASP A 186 4.53 -18.16 -15.08
C ASP A 186 5.14 -18.37 -13.69
N ASP A 187 6.14 -17.56 -13.31
CA ASP A 187 6.74 -17.65 -11.96
C ASP A 187 5.75 -17.20 -10.88
N HIS A 188 4.90 -16.20 -11.14
CA HIS A 188 3.90 -15.78 -10.13
C HIS A 188 2.94 -16.93 -9.79
N ILE A 189 2.43 -17.65 -10.79
CA ILE A 189 1.57 -18.83 -10.55
C ILE A 189 2.36 -19.99 -9.94
N ALA A 190 3.64 -20.16 -10.28
CA ALA A 190 4.51 -21.12 -9.60
C ALA A 190 4.71 -20.79 -8.11
N LYS A 191 4.95 -19.53 -7.75
CA LYS A 191 5.07 -19.05 -6.35
C LYS A 191 3.79 -19.26 -5.55
N MET A 192 2.63 -19.01 -6.16
CA MET A 192 1.33 -19.34 -5.54
C MET A 192 1.22 -20.84 -5.25
N ILE A 193 1.60 -21.71 -6.20
CA ILE A 193 1.55 -23.17 -6.03
C ILE A 193 2.59 -23.67 -5.00
N GLU A 194 3.76 -23.04 -4.90
CA GLU A 194 4.76 -23.34 -3.88
C GLU A 194 4.27 -23.07 -2.44
N ILE A 195 3.40 -22.07 -2.24
CA ILE A 195 2.98 -21.59 -0.91
C ILE A 195 1.59 -22.12 -0.51
N LEU A 196 0.68 -22.25 -1.48
CA LEU A 196 -0.74 -22.58 -1.28
C LEU A 196 -1.12 -23.97 -1.82
N GLY A 197 -0.20 -24.66 -2.49
CA GLY A 197 -0.44 -25.96 -3.12
C GLY A 197 -1.12 -25.86 -4.51
N PRO A 198 -1.47 -27.02 -5.10
CA PRO A 198 -1.86 -27.11 -6.51
C PRO A 198 -3.17 -26.38 -6.81
N MET A 199 -3.11 -25.48 -7.79
CA MET A 199 -4.25 -24.68 -8.25
C MET A 199 -5.30 -25.57 -8.95
N PRO A 200 -6.58 -25.58 -8.51
CA PRO A 200 -7.59 -26.47 -9.10
C PRO A 200 -8.00 -26.05 -10.53
N SER A 201 -7.66 -26.86 -11.54
CA SER A 201 -7.94 -26.59 -12.97
C SER A 201 -9.37 -26.18 -13.28
N ARG A 202 -10.36 -26.71 -12.54
CA ARG A 202 -11.79 -26.42 -12.75
C ARG A 202 -12.14 -24.94 -12.57
N LEU A 203 -11.36 -24.19 -11.79
CA LEU A 203 -11.63 -22.80 -11.47
C LEU A 203 -11.15 -21.83 -12.56
N PHE A 204 -10.05 -22.16 -13.24
CA PHE A 204 -9.35 -21.22 -14.12
C PHE A 204 -9.27 -21.66 -15.58
N ARG A 205 -9.77 -22.86 -15.95
CA ARG A 205 -9.70 -23.38 -17.33
C ARG A 205 -10.35 -22.47 -18.39
N GLU A 206 -11.33 -21.68 -17.98
CA GLU A 206 -12.04 -20.71 -18.83
C GLU A 206 -11.32 -19.35 -18.90
N GLY A 207 -10.29 -19.15 -18.08
CA GLY A 207 -9.44 -17.95 -18.12
C GLY A 207 -8.55 -17.92 -19.36
N ARG A 208 -8.47 -16.74 -19.99
CA ARG A 208 -7.80 -16.56 -21.31
C ARG A 208 -6.36 -17.07 -21.37
N ARG A 209 -5.59 -16.95 -20.27
CA ARG A 209 -4.18 -17.36 -20.21
C ARG A 209 -3.96 -18.77 -19.63
N TYR A 210 -5.02 -19.52 -19.34
CA TYR A 210 -4.88 -20.83 -18.69
C TYR A 210 -3.95 -21.78 -19.45
N TYR A 211 -4.11 -21.84 -20.77
CA TYR A 211 -3.34 -22.74 -21.63
C TYR A 211 -1.96 -22.18 -22.04
N ASP A 212 -1.62 -20.95 -21.67
CA ASP A 212 -0.26 -20.40 -21.80
C ASP A 212 0.65 -20.87 -20.65
N ILE A 213 0.03 -21.16 -19.49
CA ILE A 213 0.70 -21.49 -18.22
C ILE A 213 0.52 -22.97 -17.84
N PHE A 214 -0.61 -23.60 -18.16
CA PHE A 214 -0.95 -24.98 -17.76
C PHE A 214 -1.24 -25.94 -18.93
N ASP A 215 -0.87 -27.21 -18.76
CA ASP A 215 -1.33 -28.29 -19.63
C ASP A 215 -2.78 -28.72 -19.32
N GLN A 216 -3.35 -29.57 -20.18
CA GLN A 216 -4.72 -30.10 -20.02
C GLN A 216 -4.97 -30.84 -18.70
N LYS A 217 -3.91 -31.26 -17.98
CA LYS A 217 -3.93 -31.96 -16.70
C LYS A 217 -3.68 -31.03 -15.51
N GLY A 218 -3.56 -29.72 -15.72
CA GLY A 218 -3.33 -28.73 -14.67
C GLY A 218 -1.88 -28.62 -14.20
N ARG A 219 -0.91 -29.07 -15.00
CA ARG A 219 0.51 -28.99 -14.67
C ARG A 219 1.15 -27.81 -15.39
N LEU A 220 1.99 -27.04 -14.70
CA LEU A 220 2.72 -25.91 -15.28
C LEU A 220 3.50 -26.33 -16.54
N LEU A 221 3.46 -25.49 -17.58
CA LEU A 221 4.03 -25.78 -18.89
C LEU A 221 5.54 -25.57 -18.94
N LYS A 222 6.06 -24.53 -18.30
CA LYS A 222 7.50 -24.17 -18.32
C LYS A 222 8.20 -24.64 -17.04
N ILE A 223 7.84 -24.06 -15.89
CA ILE A 223 8.42 -24.40 -14.58
C ILE A 223 8.01 -25.82 -14.15
N LYS A 224 9.00 -26.72 -13.95
CA LYS A 224 8.78 -28.12 -13.53
C LYS A 224 9.26 -28.45 -12.12
N SER A 225 10.28 -27.73 -11.64
CA SER A 225 10.84 -27.89 -10.30
C SER A 225 10.27 -26.80 -9.41
N LEU A 226 9.41 -27.20 -8.47
CA LEU A 226 8.87 -26.32 -7.43
C LEU A 226 9.55 -26.64 -6.10
N SER A 227 9.64 -25.65 -5.22
CA SER A 227 10.14 -25.76 -3.86
C SER A 227 9.02 -25.44 -2.86
N PRO A 228 8.12 -26.40 -2.55
CA PRO A 228 6.99 -26.16 -1.65
C PRO A 228 7.42 -25.67 -0.27
N THR A 229 6.61 -24.79 0.30
CA THR A 229 6.72 -24.25 1.66
C THR A 229 5.32 -23.94 2.21
N SER A 230 5.20 -23.11 3.23
CA SER A 230 3.92 -22.67 3.79
C SER A 230 4.01 -21.25 4.34
N ILE A 231 2.85 -20.59 4.49
CA ILE A 231 2.75 -19.26 5.11
C ILE A 231 3.39 -19.24 6.51
N VAL A 232 3.26 -20.33 7.29
CA VAL A 232 3.87 -20.43 8.64
C VAL A 232 5.40 -20.42 8.56
N GLU A 233 5.99 -21.21 7.65
CA GLU A 233 7.45 -21.25 7.45
C GLU A 233 7.98 -19.89 6.98
N LEU A 234 7.32 -19.24 6.02
CA LEU A 234 7.70 -17.91 5.55
C LEU A 234 7.63 -16.85 6.67
N LEU A 235 6.60 -16.88 7.50
CA LEU A 235 6.48 -15.98 8.66
C LEU A 235 7.56 -16.25 9.73
N MET A 236 7.99 -17.50 9.91
CA MET A 236 9.10 -17.83 10.82
C MET A 236 10.48 -17.45 10.24
N ASP A 237 10.74 -17.73 8.96
CA ASP A 237 12.07 -17.56 8.34
C ASP A 237 12.35 -16.14 7.80
N ILE A 238 11.32 -15.40 7.39
CA ILE A 238 11.46 -14.05 6.80
C ILE A 238 11.12 -12.96 7.83
N ALA A 239 9.92 -13.02 8.42
CA ALA A 239 9.48 -12.06 9.44
C ALA A 239 10.08 -12.34 10.82
N GLY A 240 10.59 -13.55 11.07
CA GLY A 240 11.20 -13.93 12.35
C GLY A 240 10.19 -14.18 13.48
N LEU A 241 8.92 -14.41 13.14
CA LEU A 241 7.86 -14.56 14.13
C LEU A 241 8.04 -15.85 14.97
N PRO A 242 7.72 -15.82 16.28
CA PRO A 242 7.52 -17.02 17.08
C PRO A 242 6.49 -17.95 16.42
N GLY A 243 6.73 -19.26 16.43
CA GLY A 243 5.88 -20.24 15.72
C GLY A 243 4.41 -20.29 16.15
N ILE A 244 4.06 -19.70 17.31
CA ILE A 244 2.67 -19.49 17.73
C ILE A 244 2.06 -18.30 16.97
N GLU A 245 2.74 -17.14 16.95
CA GLU A 245 2.26 -15.92 16.28
C GLU A 245 2.23 -16.10 14.75
N ALA A 246 3.24 -16.80 14.19
CA ALA A 246 3.25 -17.21 12.78
C ALA A 246 2.05 -18.11 12.43
N ARG A 247 1.58 -18.93 13.38
CA ARG A 247 0.40 -19.78 13.22
C ARG A 247 -0.89 -18.98 13.34
N GLU A 248 -1.05 -18.16 14.39
CA GLU A 248 -2.21 -17.27 14.58
C GLU A 248 -2.42 -16.37 13.35
N MET A 249 -1.34 -15.86 12.75
CA MET A 249 -1.38 -15.04 11.54
C MET A 249 -1.64 -15.85 10.27
N SER A 250 -1.05 -17.04 10.13
CA SER A 250 -1.34 -17.94 8.99
C SER A 250 -2.80 -18.41 8.96
N GLU A 251 -3.39 -18.69 10.12
CA GLU A 251 -4.81 -19.03 10.27
C GLU A 251 -5.74 -17.84 9.91
N PHE A 252 -5.25 -16.60 9.97
CA PHE A 252 -5.94 -15.40 9.49
C PHE A 252 -5.76 -15.14 7.97
N LEU A 253 -4.55 -15.35 7.43
CA LEU A 253 -4.26 -15.15 6.01
C LEU A 253 -4.82 -16.26 5.10
N THR A 254 -4.83 -17.51 5.55
CA THR A 254 -5.22 -18.66 4.72
C THR A 254 -6.65 -18.54 4.14
N PRO A 255 -7.68 -18.09 4.89
CA PRO A 255 -9.01 -17.82 4.32
C PRO A 255 -9.04 -16.68 3.29
N MET A 256 -8.08 -15.76 3.29
CA MET A 256 -7.99 -14.65 2.34
C MET A 256 -7.28 -15.05 1.04
N LEU A 257 -6.47 -16.11 1.07
CA LEU A 257 -5.66 -16.62 -0.05
C LEU A 257 -6.27 -17.87 -0.71
N GLN A 258 -7.60 -18.04 -0.66
CA GLN A 258 -8.26 -19.16 -1.34
C GLN A 258 -8.33 -18.95 -2.85
N TYR A 259 -8.03 -20.01 -3.62
CA TYR A 259 -8.12 -19.99 -5.08
C TYR A 259 -9.56 -19.84 -5.59
N ASP A 260 -10.55 -20.47 -4.93
CA ASP A 260 -11.96 -20.30 -5.29
C ASP A 260 -12.49 -19.02 -4.64
N ILE A 261 -12.90 -18.05 -5.47
CA ILE A 261 -13.46 -16.76 -5.03
C ILE A 261 -14.67 -16.92 -4.09
N ARG A 262 -15.38 -18.07 -4.16
CA ARG A 262 -16.53 -18.39 -3.30
C ARG A 262 -16.14 -18.88 -1.90
N ASP A 263 -14.97 -19.49 -1.77
CA ASP A 263 -14.43 -19.97 -0.49
C ASP A 263 -13.56 -18.89 0.19
N ARG A 264 -13.06 -17.92 -0.59
CA ARG A 264 -12.30 -16.76 -0.11
C ARG A 264 -13.14 -15.92 0.86
N ALA A 265 -12.53 -15.53 1.98
CA ALA A 265 -13.21 -14.81 3.04
C ALA A 265 -13.57 -13.37 2.64
N THR A 266 -14.77 -12.90 2.96
CA THR A 266 -15.12 -11.49 2.79
C THR A 266 -14.51 -10.64 3.90
N ALA A 267 -14.31 -9.33 3.68
CA ALA A 267 -13.79 -8.42 4.71
C ALA A 267 -14.60 -8.48 6.03
N SER A 268 -15.93 -8.61 5.94
CA SER A 268 -16.83 -8.77 7.11
C SER A 268 -16.65 -10.10 7.87
N LYS A 269 -16.06 -11.12 7.24
CA LYS A 269 -15.62 -12.38 7.89
C LYS A 269 -14.22 -12.20 8.50
N CYS A 270 -13.30 -11.54 7.79
CA CYS A 270 -11.93 -11.26 8.27
C CYS A 270 -11.92 -10.38 9.53
N LEU A 271 -12.77 -9.35 9.60
CA LEU A 271 -12.93 -8.49 10.78
C LEU A 271 -13.39 -9.23 12.06
N LYS A 272 -13.87 -10.47 11.94
CA LYS A 272 -14.31 -11.31 13.06
C LYS A 272 -13.28 -12.37 13.44
N SER A 273 -12.03 -12.24 12.97
CA SER A 273 -10.96 -13.19 13.27
C SER A 273 -10.48 -13.08 14.72
N ASN A 274 -10.04 -14.22 15.26
CA ASN A 274 -9.36 -14.25 16.55
C ASN A 274 -8.07 -13.41 16.52
N TRP A 275 -7.37 -13.36 15.39
CA TRP A 275 -6.10 -12.62 15.26
C TRP A 275 -6.28 -11.12 15.50
N LEU A 276 -7.26 -10.48 14.84
CA LEU A 276 -7.54 -9.04 15.04
C LEU A 276 -8.05 -8.75 16.45
N THR A 277 -9.00 -9.53 16.96
CA THR A 277 -9.59 -9.33 18.29
C THR A 277 -8.62 -9.63 19.44
N LEU A 278 -7.67 -10.55 19.27
CA LEU A 278 -6.57 -10.76 20.21
C LEU A 278 -5.60 -9.58 20.23
N CYS A 279 -5.34 -8.93 19.09
CA CYS A 279 -4.50 -7.73 19.03
C CYS A 279 -5.09 -6.56 19.83
N GLU A 280 -6.41 -6.33 19.73
CA GLU A 280 -7.12 -5.32 20.55
C GLU A 280 -6.92 -5.61 22.06
N MET A 281 -7.18 -6.85 22.49
CA MET A 281 -7.06 -7.26 23.89
C MET A 281 -5.60 -7.23 24.41
N ARG A 282 -4.62 -7.62 23.58
CA ARG A 282 -3.17 -7.48 23.89
C ARG A 282 -2.77 -6.00 24.02
N GLY A 283 -3.44 -5.10 23.30
CA GLY A 283 -3.28 -3.65 23.42
C GLY A 283 -3.75 -3.09 24.77
N THR A 284 -4.84 -3.61 25.33
CA THR A 284 -5.44 -3.17 26.60
C THR A 284 -4.83 -3.85 27.84
N LYS A 285 -3.72 -3.31 28.37
CA LYS A 285 -3.28 -3.69 29.72
C LYS A 285 -4.32 -3.21 30.75
N PRO A 286 -4.90 -4.10 31.59
CA PRO A 286 -5.84 -3.67 32.63
C PRO A 286 -5.12 -2.74 33.61
N LYS A 287 -5.78 -1.65 34.03
CA LYS A 287 -5.28 -0.78 35.10
C LYS A 287 -5.03 -1.65 36.34
N ARG A 288 -3.76 -1.77 36.75
CA ARG A 288 -3.42 -2.32 38.07
C ARG A 288 -4.21 -1.52 39.10
N ARG A 289 -5.15 -2.16 39.80
CA ARG A 289 -5.77 -1.58 41.00
C ARG A 289 -4.65 -1.18 41.94
N ALA A 290 -4.54 0.11 42.24
CA ALA A 290 -3.69 0.56 43.32
C ALA A 290 -4.13 -0.19 44.59
N HIS A 291 -3.19 -0.87 45.25
CA HIS A 291 -3.45 -1.29 46.62
C HIS A 291 -3.52 -0.02 47.47
N SER A 292 -4.73 0.36 47.83
CA SER A 292 -4.97 1.33 48.90
C SER A 292 -4.28 0.82 50.17
N GLY A 293 -3.33 1.59 50.69
CA GLY A 293 -2.69 1.26 51.96
C GLY A 293 -3.72 1.22 53.09
N ASN A 294 -3.60 0.21 53.94
CA ASN A 294 -4.27 -0.01 55.22
C ASN A 294 -3.68 -1.31 55.81
N ILE A 295 -3.29 -1.42 57.08
CA ILE A 295 -3.11 -0.43 58.17
C ILE A 295 -1.77 -0.78 58.85
#